data_AF-A0A2V5NHT6-F1
#
_entry.id   AF-A0A2V5NHT6-F1
#
_cell.length_a   1.000
_cell.length_b   1.000
_cell.length_c   1.000
_cell.angle_alpha   90.00
_cell.angle_beta   90.00
_cell.angle_gamma   90.00
#
_symmetry.space_group_name_H-M   'P 1'
#
loop_
_entity.id
_entity.type
_entity.pdbx_description
1 polymer ?
#
loop_
_entity_poly.entity_id
_entity_poly.type
_entity_poly.pdbx_seq_one_letter_code
_entity_poly.pdbx_strand_id
1 'polypeptide(L)'
;MSKVYPNATAALDGLLHDNMTIAAGGFGLCGIPENLIAALRDEGVKGLTIVGNNAGVDGFGMGVLLTTRQVKKVLASYVGENKEFERQVLSGELELELIPQGTLAERLRAGGAGIPGFYTRTGFGTK
;
A
#
# COMPACT_ATOMS: atom_id res chain seq x y z
N MET A 1 -10.16 7.39 26.45
CA MET A 1 -8.75 6.92 26.44
C MET A 1 -8.00 7.67 25.36
N SER A 2 -6.83 8.22 25.69
CA SER A 2 -5.92 8.81 24.69
C SER A 2 -5.25 7.68 23.89
N LYS A 3 -5.28 7.76 22.56
CA LYS A 3 -4.58 6.82 21.65
C LYS A 3 -3.31 7.46 21.06
N VAL A 4 -2.67 8.34 21.83
CA VAL A 4 -1.43 9.01 21.44
C VAL A 4 -0.25 8.17 21.91
N TYR A 5 0.63 7.82 20.97
CA TYR A 5 1.85 7.04 21.23
C TYR A 5 3.09 7.94 21.12
N PRO A 6 4.18 7.62 21.83
CA PRO A 6 5.39 8.45 21.81
C PRO A 6 6.15 8.42 20.48
N ASN A 7 5.99 7.35 19.68
CA ASN A 7 6.60 7.21 18.35
C ASN A 7 5.87 6.13 17.52
N ALA A 8 6.28 5.98 16.26
CA ALA A 8 5.69 5.03 15.31
C ALA A 8 5.88 3.56 15.71
N THR A 9 7.07 3.17 16.20
CA THR A 9 7.35 1.81 16.67
C THR A 9 6.40 1.42 17.80
N ALA A 10 6.26 2.27 18.82
CA ALA A 10 5.34 2.03 19.93
C ALA A 10 3.87 1.99 19.50
N ALA A 11 3.50 2.69 18.43
CA ALA A 11 2.15 2.65 17.87
C ALA A 11 1.83 1.36 17.10
N LEU A 12 2.86 0.65 16.61
CA LEU A 12 2.74 -0.58 15.83
C LEU A 12 3.08 -1.85 16.63
N ASP A 13 3.61 -1.70 17.84
CA ASP A 13 4.03 -2.80 18.71
C ASP A 13 2.90 -3.83 18.92
N GLY A 14 3.21 -5.10 18.66
CA GLY A 14 2.26 -6.21 18.75
C GLY A 14 1.14 -6.24 17.71
N LEU A 15 1.09 -5.31 16.76
CA LEU A 15 0.06 -5.26 15.71
C LEU A 15 0.50 -5.90 14.39
N LEU A 16 1.80 -5.92 14.12
CA LEU A 16 2.36 -6.34 12.84
C LEU A 16 2.54 -7.86 12.79
N HIS A 17 2.18 -8.45 11.66
CA HIS A 17 2.40 -9.88 11.40
C HIS A 17 2.56 -10.13 9.90
N ASP A 18 3.19 -11.24 9.55
CA ASP A 18 3.38 -11.64 8.15
C ASP A 18 2.05 -11.78 7.42
N ASN A 19 2.08 -11.57 6.10
CA ASN A 19 0.95 -11.70 5.18
C ASN A 19 -0.24 -10.76 5.48
N MET A 20 -0.04 -9.69 6.25
CA MET A 20 -1.10 -8.71 6.49
C MET A 20 -1.37 -7.83 5.27
N THR A 21 -2.59 -7.31 5.20
CA THR A 21 -2.98 -6.30 4.22
C THR A 21 -3.00 -4.93 4.87
N ILE A 22 -2.32 -3.96 4.27
CA ILE A 22 -2.20 -2.59 4.78
C ILE A 22 -2.74 -1.61 3.73
N ALA A 23 -3.76 -0.84 4.11
CA ALA A 23 -4.17 0.33 3.35
C ALA A 23 -3.34 1.55 3.77
N ALA A 24 -2.67 2.18 2.82
CA ALA A 24 -1.78 3.30 3.07
C ALA A 24 -2.24 4.56 2.33
N GLY A 25 -2.26 5.67 3.07
CA GLY A 25 -2.56 6.99 2.53
C GLY A 25 -1.40 7.55 1.69
N GLY A 26 -1.74 8.56 0.90
CA GLY A 26 -0.80 9.35 0.11
C GLY A 26 -1.13 9.38 -1.38
N PHE A 27 -0.64 10.43 -2.05
CA PHE A 27 -0.68 10.60 -3.50
C PHE A 27 0.71 10.98 -3.99
N GLY A 28 1.37 10.07 -4.72
CA GLY A 28 2.82 10.15 -4.93
C GLY A 28 3.55 10.16 -3.58
N LEU A 29 4.19 11.29 -3.25
CA LEU A 29 4.88 11.52 -1.97
C LEU A 29 4.13 12.47 -1.03
N CYS A 30 2.99 13.01 -1.46
CA CYS A 30 2.19 13.92 -0.65
C CYS A 30 1.29 13.15 0.32
N GLY A 31 1.34 13.48 1.61
CA GLY A 31 0.47 12.89 2.64
C GLY A 31 0.78 11.42 2.97
N ILE A 32 2.02 10.98 2.75
CA ILE A 32 2.47 9.62 3.07
C ILE A 32 2.76 9.47 4.58
N PRO A 33 2.50 8.29 5.17
CA PRO A 33 2.79 8.03 6.58
C PRO A 33 4.26 7.63 6.80
N GLU A 34 5.21 8.49 6.43
CA GLU A 34 6.66 8.17 6.37
C GLU A 34 7.24 7.56 7.66
N ASN A 35 6.85 8.05 8.83
CA ASN A 35 7.32 7.50 10.12
C ASN A 35 6.80 6.07 10.38
N LEU A 36 5.55 5.78 10.01
CA LEU A 36 4.98 4.45 10.15
C LEU A 36 5.58 3.48 9.12
N ILE A 37 5.89 3.97 7.91
CA ILE A 37 6.57 3.16 6.89
C ILE A 37 7.98 2.77 7.35
N ALA A 38 8.73 3.71 7.95
CA ALA A 38 10.04 3.42 8.51
C ALA A 38 9.96 2.38 9.63
N ALA A 39 9.02 2.53 10.57
CA ALA A 39 8.82 1.54 11.63
C ALA A 39 8.42 0.16 11.09
N LEU A 40 7.52 0.10 10.10
CA LEU A 40 7.12 -1.14 9.43
C LEU A 40 8.29 -1.82 8.70
N ARG A 41 9.17 -1.02 8.07
CA ARG A 41 10.40 -1.52 7.45
C ARG A 41 11.30 -2.19 8.49
N ASP A 42 11.52 -1.49 9.60
CA ASP A 42 12.45 -1.91 10.64
C ASP A 42 11.94 -3.14 11.42
N GLU A 43 10.63 -3.31 11.56
CA GLU A 43 10.01 -4.53 12.10
C GLU A 43 10.27 -5.77 11.22
N GLY A 44 10.41 -5.57 9.90
CA GLY A 44 10.84 -6.62 8.99
C GLY A 44 9.78 -7.65 8.59
N VAL A 45 8.51 -7.50 8.99
CA VAL A 45 7.39 -8.37 8.56
C VAL A 45 7.32 -8.52 7.04
N LYS A 46 7.01 -9.73 6.58
CA LYS A 46 7.07 -10.14 5.16
C LYS A 46 5.69 -10.52 4.61
N GLY A 47 5.63 -10.67 3.28
CA GLY A 47 4.42 -11.13 2.60
C GLY A 47 3.31 -10.08 2.52
N LEU A 48 3.62 -8.80 2.74
CA LEU A 48 2.64 -7.73 2.85
C LEU A 48 1.85 -7.56 1.54
N THR A 49 0.55 -7.32 1.69
CA THR A 49 -0.29 -6.77 0.62
C THR A 49 -0.52 -5.29 0.88
N ILE A 50 -0.02 -4.42 0.00
CA ILE A 50 -0.19 -2.97 0.14
C ILE A 50 -1.32 -2.50 -0.77
N VAL A 51 -2.24 -1.71 -0.21
CA VAL A 51 -3.33 -1.06 -0.92
C VAL A 51 -3.13 0.45 -0.82
N GLY A 52 -2.88 1.12 -1.94
CA GLY A 52 -2.60 2.55 -1.95
C GLY A 52 -2.59 3.11 -3.36
N ASN A 53 -2.66 4.43 -3.51
CA ASN A 53 -2.74 5.01 -4.85
C ASN A 53 -1.49 4.72 -5.70
N ASN A 54 -0.33 4.84 -5.05
CA ASN A 54 1.00 4.66 -5.63
C ASN A 54 1.89 3.84 -4.67
N ALA A 55 3.05 3.38 -5.17
CA ALA A 55 4.06 2.69 -4.37
C ALA A 55 5.21 3.61 -3.87
N GLY A 56 5.06 4.93 -3.96
CA GLY A 56 6.17 5.87 -3.74
C GLY A 56 7.24 5.76 -4.83
N VAL A 57 8.46 6.21 -4.53
CA VAL A 57 9.61 6.19 -5.44
C VAL A 57 10.72 5.30 -4.89
N ASP A 58 11.78 5.06 -5.67
CA ASP A 58 12.95 4.33 -5.18
C ASP A 58 13.52 4.97 -3.90
N GLY A 59 13.56 4.20 -2.81
CA GLY A 59 14.12 4.65 -1.53
C GLY A 59 13.27 5.61 -0.69
N PHE A 60 12.03 5.94 -1.09
CA PHE A 60 11.15 6.80 -0.29
C PHE A 60 9.66 6.44 -0.40
N GLY A 61 8.88 6.71 0.65
CA GLY A 61 7.53 6.20 0.78
C GLY A 61 7.53 4.66 0.78
N MET A 62 6.51 4.04 0.18
CA MET A 62 6.38 2.57 0.18
C MET A 62 7.50 1.84 -0.58
N GLY A 63 8.27 2.54 -1.43
CA GLY A 63 9.39 1.96 -2.17
C GLY A 63 10.48 1.40 -1.26
N VAL A 64 10.62 1.90 -0.03
CA VAL A 64 11.59 1.36 0.94
C VAL A 64 11.29 -0.08 1.38
N LEU A 65 10.04 -0.53 1.25
CA LEU A 65 9.64 -1.90 1.60
C LEU A 65 9.92 -2.89 0.47
N LEU A 66 10.09 -2.38 -0.76
CA LEU A 66 10.44 -3.19 -1.92
C LEU A 66 11.90 -3.63 -1.86
N THR A 67 12.80 -2.73 -1.45
CA THR A 67 14.23 -3.05 -1.32
C THR A 67 14.48 -4.10 -0.24
N THR A 68 13.68 -4.10 0.84
CA THR A 68 13.74 -5.10 1.92
C THR A 68 12.91 -6.36 1.65
N ARG A 69 12.27 -6.48 0.48
CA ARG A 69 11.46 -7.66 0.08
C ARG A 69 10.32 -7.97 1.04
N GLN A 70 9.72 -6.95 1.65
CA GLN A 70 8.61 -7.13 2.58
C GLN A 70 7.26 -7.27 1.88
N VAL A 71 7.14 -6.80 0.63
CA VAL A 71 5.88 -6.73 -0.11
C VAL A 71 5.75 -7.90 -1.08
N LYS A 72 4.62 -8.61 -1.01
CA LYS A 72 4.23 -9.66 -1.95
C LYS A 72 3.30 -9.15 -3.04
N LYS A 73 2.36 -8.26 -2.69
CA LYS A 73 1.33 -7.76 -3.61
C LYS A 73 1.06 -6.28 -3.42
N VAL A 74 0.83 -5.57 -4.51
CA VAL A 74 0.36 -4.18 -4.51
C VAL A 74 -0.93 -4.04 -5.29
N LEU A 75 -1.92 -3.38 -4.66
CA LEU A 75 -3.15 -2.89 -5.28
C LEU A 75 -3.00 -1.39 -5.44
N ALA A 76 -2.85 -0.92 -6.68
CA ALA A 76 -2.56 0.49 -6.96
C ALA A 76 -3.24 1.00 -8.24
N SER A 77 -3.33 2.32 -8.37
CA SER A 77 -3.88 2.96 -9.57
C SER A 77 -2.81 3.37 -10.57
N TYR A 78 -1.62 3.70 -10.08
CA TYR A 78 -0.48 4.11 -10.89
C TYR A 78 0.84 3.77 -10.19
N VAL A 79 1.77 3.18 -10.93
CA VAL A 79 3.02 2.62 -10.39
C VAL A 79 4.29 3.23 -11.00
N GLY A 80 4.17 4.35 -11.70
CA GLY A 80 5.31 5.01 -12.32
C GLY A 80 6.35 5.55 -11.31
N GLU A 81 7.52 5.91 -11.84
CA GLU A 81 8.62 6.57 -11.10
C GLU A 81 9.29 5.72 -9.99
N ASN A 82 9.17 4.39 -10.08
CA ASN A 82 9.86 3.45 -9.18
C ASN A 82 10.43 2.27 -9.97
N LYS A 83 11.74 2.29 -10.23
CA LYS A 83 12.39 1.30 -11.08
C LYS A 83 12.45 -0.08 -10.43
N GLU A 84 12.65 -0.13 -9.12
CA GLU A 84 12.67 -1.42 -8.41
C GLU A 84 11.27 -2.05 -8.41
N PHE A 85 10.21 -1.25 -8.27
CA PHE A 85 8.85 -1.74 -8.42
C PHE A 85 8.61 -2.35 -9.80
N GLU A 86 8.92 -1.60 -10.86
CA GLU A 86 8.77 -2.08 -12.25
C GLU A 86 9.57 -3.38 -12.46
N ARG A 87 10.83 -3.42 -12.01
CA ARG A 87 11.68 -4.60 -12.13
C ARG A 87 11.08 -5.81 -11.42
N GLN A 88 10.60 -5.67 -10.18
CA GLN A 88 10.00 -6.77 -9.42
C GLN A 88 8.71 -7.29 -10.03
N VAL A 89 7.85 -6.40 -10.57
CA VAL A 89 6.63 -6.83 -11.25
C VAL A 89 6.96 -7.58 -12.53
N LEU A 90 7.86 -7.04 -13.36
CA LEU A 90 8.25 -7.66 -14.63
C LEU A 90 9.00 -8.99 -14.45
N SER A 91 9.72 -9.17 -13.33
CA SER A 91 10.39 -10.43 -13.00
C SER A 91 9.49 -11.44 -12.27
N GLY A 92 8.25 -11.08 -11.93
CA GLY A 92 7.33 -11.94 -11.19
C GLY A 92 7.62 -12.06 -9.69
N GLU A 93 8.50 -11.22 -9.15
CA GLU A 93 8.82 -11.16 -7.71
C GLU A 93 7.73 -10.42 -6.91
N LEU A 94 6.95 -9.56 -7.56
CA LEU A 94 5.89 -8.75 -6.95
C LEU A 94 4.60 -8.84 -7.75
N GLU A 95 3.50 -9.19 -7.09
CA GLU A 95 2.18 -9.19 -7.71
C GLU A 95 1.62 -7.75 -7.79
N LEU A 96 1.07 -7.37 -8.95
CA LEU A 96 0.41 -6.09 -9.14
C LEU A 96 -1.04 -6.29 -9.61
N GLU A 97 -1.97 -5.65 -8.92
CA GLU A 97 -3.36 -5.47 -9.36
C GLU A 97 -3.60 -3.97 -9.62
N LEU A 98 -3.72 -3.60 -10.90
CA LEU A 98 -4.05 -2.24 -11.29
C LEU A 98 -5.55 -1.98 -11.17
N ILE A 99 -5.92 -0.97 -10.39
CA ILE A 99 -7.31 -0.61 -10.09
C ILE A 99 -7.50 0.86 -10.43
N PRO A 100 -8.52 1.25 -11.23
CA PRO A 100 -8.81 2.65 -11.48
C PRO A 100 -8.91 3.44 -10.17
N GLN A 101 -8.23 4.59 -10.09
CA GLN A 101 -8.09 5.36 -8.84
C GLN A 101 -9.42 5.62 -8.13
N GLY A 102 -10.46 6.03 -8.89
CA GLY A 102 -11.79 6.24 -8.33
C GLY A 102 -12.43 4.96 -7.78
N THR A 103 -12.25 3.83 -8.46
CA THR A 103 -12.72 2.52 -7.99
C THR A 103 -11.96 2.07 -6.75
N LEU A 104 -10.65 2.31 -6.67
CA LEU A 104 -9.85 2.01 -5.47
C LEU A 104 -10.35 2.80 -4.25
N ALA A 105 -10.55 4.11 -4.41
CA ALA A 105 -11.08 4.97 -3.37
C ALA A 105 -12.48 4.53 -2.92
N GLU A 106 -13.37 4.21 -3.88
CA GLU A 106 -14.74 3.79 -3.58
C GLU A 106 -14.79 2.41 -2.91
N ARG A 107 -13.89 1.47 -3.27
CA ARG A 107 -13.71 0.19 -2.57
C ARG A 107 -13.33 0.38 -1.10
N LEU A 108 -12.37 1.26 -0.81
CA LEU A 108 -11.95 1.58 0.56
C LEU A 108 -13.10 2.23 1.35
N ARG A 109 -13.79 3.21 0.76
CA ARG A 109 -14.97 3.86 1.34
C ARG A 109 -16.07 2.83 1.64
N ALA A 110 -16.41 1.99 0.68
CA ALA A 110 -17.45 0.97 0.81
C ALA A 110 -17.15 -0.02 1.94
N GLY A 111 -15.90 -0.50 2.04
CA GLY A 111 -15.47 -1.37 3.13
C GLY A 111 -15.64 -0.75 4.52
N GLY A 112 -15.26 0.52 4.68
CA GLY A 112 -15.46 1.25 5.93
C GLY A 112 -16.93 1.56 6.26
N ALA A 113 -17.80 1.59 5.24
CA ALA A 113 -19.23 1.86 5.37
C ALA A 113 -20.11 0.60 5.45
N GLY A 114 -19.52 -0.61 5.46
CA GLY A 114 -20.27 -1.86 5.50
C GLY A 114 -21.00 -2.20 4.19
N ILE A 115 -20.53 -1.68 3.05
CA ILE A 115 -21.09 -1.94 1.72
C ILE A 115 -20.23 -3.00 1.03
N PRO A 116 -20.73 -4.24 0.85
CA PRO A 116 -19.91 -5.36 0.35
C PRO A 116 -19.63 -5.31 -1.16
N GLY A 117 -20.36 -4.49 -1.91
CA GLY A 117 -20.18 -4.33 -3.35
C GLY A 117 -20.95 -3.13 -3.88
N PHE A 118 -20.49 -2.57 -5.00
CA PHE A 118 -21.11 -1.45 -5.69
C PHE A 118 -20.86 -1.55 -7.20
N TYR A 119 -21.69 -0.87 -8.00
CA TYR A 119 -21.49 -0.76 -9.44
C TYR A 119 -20.82 0.58 -9.78
N THR A 120 -19.93 0.55 -10.78
CA THR A 120 -19.35 1.75 -11.38
C THR A 120 -19.21 1.55 -12.89
N ARG A 121 -19.33 2.63 -13.68
CA ARG A 121 -19.04 2.58 -15.12
C ARG A 121 -17.53 2.55 -15.40
N THR A 122 -16.70 2.90 -14.43
CA THR A 122 -15.24 2.95 -14.57
C THR A 122 -14.69 1.56 -14.91
N GLY A 123 -13.97 1.45 -16.03
CA GLY A 123 -13.43 0.18 -16.53
C GLY A 123 -14.36 -0.56 -17.51
N PHE A 124 -15.61 -0.11 -17.70
CA PHE A 124 -16.47 -0.71 -18.71
C PHE A 124 -15.89 -0.49 -20.11
N GLY A 125 -15.70 -1.57 -20.87
CA GLY A 125 -15.21 -1.53 -22.25
C GLY A 125 -13.70 -1.31 -22.40
N THR A 126 -12.93 -1.32 -21.31
CA THR A 126 -11.46 -1.39 -21.42
C THR A 126 -11.04 -2.75 -22.00
N LYS A 127 -9.98 -2.75 -22.80
CA LYS A 127 -9.41 -3.96 -23.41
C LYS A 127 -8.30 -4.53 -22.54
#